data_AF-A0A101XB52-F1
#
_entry.id   AF-A0A101XB52-F1
#
_cell.length_a   1.000
_cell.length_b   1.000
_cell.length_c   1.000
_cell.angle_alpha   90.00
_cell.angle_beta   90.00
_cell.angle_gamma   90.00
#
_symmetry.space_group_name_H-M   'P 1'
#
loop_
_entity.id
_entity.type
_entity.pdbx_description
1 polymer ?
#
loop_
_entity_poly.entity_id
_entity_poly.type
_entity_poly.pdbx_seq_one_letter_code
_entity_poly.pdbx_strand_id
1 'polypeptide(L)'
;MEDVKYKARFVYAEDYGTGYFKYGPITLGEVPRIMPSRGLLLRDLPESMKLLVPRDVLSRGVVVGDEVSKYLSSLRDAIRNLKYPLHDGIVRREDEDAWRVVKEMTRFTLSQFHTEASRQGDYRGSWWWRPYQPWRQIT
;
A
#
# COMPACT_ATOMS: atom_id res chain seq x y z
N MET A 1 -21.68 -22.32 -9.97
CA MET A 1 -20.60 -22.41 -10.98
C MET A 1 -20.03 -21.04 -11.33
N GLU A 2 -20.86 -20.00 -11.42
CA GLU A 2 -20.43 -18.61 -11.65
C GLU A 2 -19.53 -18.05 -10.53
N ASP A 3 -19.88 -18.27 -9.26
CA ASP A 3 -19.05 -17.82 -8.12
C ASP A 3 -17.66 -18.46 -8.09
N VAL A 4 -17.53 -19.70 -8.55
CA VAL A 4 -16.23 -20.38 -8.65
C VAL A 4 -15.37 -19.70 -9.72
N LYS A 5 -15.97 -19.35 -10.87
CA LYS A 5 -15.28 -18.60 -11.93
C LYS A 5 -14.88 -17.20 -11.46
N TYR A 6 -15.73 -16.52 -10.70
CA TYR A 6 -15.41 -15.23 -10.10
C TYR A 6 -14.21 -15.34 -9.15
N LYS A 7 -14.26 -16.29 -8.20
CA LYS A 7 -13.18 -16.49 -7.22
C LYS A 7 -11.84 -16.87 -7.88
N ALA A 8 -11.87 -17.72 -8.92
CA ALA A 8 -10.67 -18.11 -9.67
C ALA A 8 -9.97 -16.94 -10.38
N ARG A 9 -10.61 -15.77 -10.47
CA ARG A 9 -10.07 -14.58 -11.14
C ARG A 9 -9.81 -13.41 -10.20
N PHE A 10 -10.65 -13.25 -9.18
CA PHE A 10 -10.66 -12.03 -8.36
C PHE A 10 -10.33 -12.26 -6.89
N VAL A 11 -10.04 -13.50 -6.46
CA VAL A 11 -9.43 -13.71 -5.15
C VAL A 11 -8.09 -13.01 -5.11
N TYR A 12 -7.90 -12.20 -4.07
CA TYR A 12 -6.70 -11.45 -3.79
C TYR A 12 -6.27 -11.76 -2.37
N ALA A 13 -4.98 -11.99 -2.18
CA ALA A 13 -4.41 -12.35 -0.90
C ALA A 13 -3.29 -11.38 -0.50
N GLU A 14 -3.17 -11.16 0.80
CA GLU A 14 -2.14 -10.35 1.45
C GLU A 14 -1.62 -11.10 2.68
N ASP A 15 -0.30 -11.30 2.73
CA ASP A 15 0.43 -11.87 3.86
C ASP A 15 1.25 -10.78 4.54
N TYR A 16 0.83 -10.40 5.74
CA TYR A 16 1.45 -9.39 6.60
C TYR A 16 2.61 -9.98 7.41
N GLY A 17 3.65 -10.47 6.72
CA GLY A 17 4.86 -10.96 7.35
C GLY A 17 5.69 -9.85 8.01
N THR A 18 6.50 -10.22 9.00
CA THR A 18 7.33 -9.26 9.78
C THR A 18 8.46 -8.64 8.96
N GLY A 19 9.11 -9.43 8.11
CA GLY A 19 10.17 -8.95 7.21
C GLY A 19 9.67 -8.55 5.82
N TYR A 20 8.78 -9.36 5.25
CA TYR A 20 8.26 -9.19 3.90
C TYR A 20 6.74 -9.36 3.83
N PHE A 21 6.14 -8.44 3.09
CA PHE A 21 4.74 -8.44 2.70
C PHE A 21 4.60 -9.13 1.35
N LYS A 22 3.81 -10.21 1.27
CA LYS A 22 3.52 -10.88 -0.02
C LYS A 22 2.07 -10.66 -0.41
N TYR A 23 1.83 -10.43 -1.69
CA TYR A 23 0.50 -10.05 -2.15
C TYR A 23 0.27 -10.37 -3.61
N GLY A 24 -1.00 -10.44 -3.97
CA GLY A 24 -1.43 -10.51 -5.36
C GLY A 24 -2.74 -11.27 -5.56
N PRO A 25 -3.29 -11.20 -6.78
CA PRO A 25 -4.43 -12.00 -7.17
C PRO A 25 -4.02 -13.47 -7.38
N ILE A 26 -4.98 -14.38 -7.22
CA ILE A 26 -4.81 -15.82 -7.47
C ILE A 26 -4.28 -16.12 -8.89
N THR A 27 -4.50 -15.20 -9.84
CA THR A 27 -4.04 -15.30 -11.22
C THR A 27 -2.52 -15.18 -11.39
N LEU A 28 -1.77 -14.79 -10.35
CA LEU A 28 -0.30 -14.84 -10.38
C LEU A 28 0.26 -16.27 -10.28
N GLY A 29 -0.57 -17.25 -9.90
CA GLY A 29 -0.11 -18.61 -9.68
C GLY A 29 0.73 -18.75 -8.41
N GLU A 30 1.91 -19.38 -8.52
CA GLU A 30 2.72 -19.77 -7.36
C GLU A 30 3.64 -18.67 -6.81
N VAL A 31 3.85 -17.58 -7.57
CA VAL A 31 4.83 -16.54 -7.22
C VAL A 31 4.11 -15.23 -6.91
N PRO A 32 3.88 -14.91 -5.62
CA PRO A 32 3.29 -13.63 -5.25
C PRO A 32 4.28 -12.47 -5.48
N ARG A 33 3.77 -11.25 -5.54
CA ARG A 33 4.64 -10.07 -5.40
C ARG A 33 5.10 -9.95 -3.97
N ILE A 34 6.30 -9.43 -3.77
CA ILE A 34 6.93 -9.30 -2.46
C ILE A 34 7.46 -7.88 -2.31
N MET A 35 7.27 -7.28 -1.14
CA MET A 35 7.92 -6.03 -0.76
C MET A 35 8.33 -6.05 0.72
N PRO A 36 9.32 -5.27 1.15
CA PRO A 36 9.68 -5.18 2.56
C PRO A 36 8.53 -4.65 3.43
N SER A 37 8.34 -5.22 4.62
CA SER A 37 7.32 -4.80 5.58
C SER A 37 7.76 -3.55 6.36
N ARG A 38 7.95 -2.45 5.64
CA ARG A 38 8.36 -1.16 6.21
C ARG A 38 7.80 0.01 5.42
N GLY A 39 7.65 1.13 6.09
CA GLY A 39 7.28 2.40 5.47
C GLY A 39 8.13 3.54 5.98
N LEU A 40 8.34 4.54 5.13
CA LEU A 40 8.99 5.80 5.48
C LEU A 40 7.93 6.86 5.73
N LEU A 41 7.87 7.38 6.95
CA LEU A 41 7.04 8.51 7.30
C LEU A 41 7.69 9.80 6.78
N LEU A 42 6.97 10.58 6.01
CA LEU A 42 7.48 11.82 5.42
C LEU A 42 7.33 13.00 6.41
N ARG A 43 7.90 12.85 7.60
CA ARG A 43 7.92 13.87 8.65
C ARG A 43 9.21 14.69 8.56
N ASP A 44 9.10 15.98 8.85
CA ASP A 44 10.24 16.90 8.94
C ASP A 44 11.13 16.96 7.68
N LEU A 45 10.53 16.69 6.50
CA LEU A 45 11.24 16.82 5.24
C LEU A 45 11.69 18.27 5.05
N PRO A 46 12.96 18.50 4.65
CA PRO A 46 13.42 19.82 4.22
C PRO A 46 12.53 20.34 3.09
N GLU A 47 12.31 21.66 3.04
CA GLU A 47 11.42 22.26 2.03
C GLU A 47 11.89 21.98 0.59
N SER A 48 13.20 21.91 0.38
CA SER A 48 13.80 21.50 -0.90
C SER A 48 13.41 20.08 -1.31
N MET A 49 13.25 19.15 -0.37
CA MET A 49 12.78 17.79 -0.65
C MET A 49 11.29 17.74 -0.90
N LYS A 50 10.47 18.54 -0.21
CA LYS A 50 9.02 18.59 -0.46
C LYS A 50 8.69 18.98 -1.90
N LEU A 51 9.50 19.85 -2.52
CA LEU A 51 9.32 20.22 -3.92
C LEU A 51 9.56 19.06 -4.90
N LEU A 52 10.34 18.04 -4.50
CA LEU A 52 10.67 16.87 -5.31
C LEU A 52 9.71 15.70 -5.09
N VAL A 53 8.94 15.71 -4.01
CA VAL A 53 7.96 14.67 -3.70
C VAL A 53 6.62 15.01 -4.36
N PRO A 54 5.98 14.09 -5.10
CA PRO A 54 4.64 14.31 -5.63
C PRO A 54 3.65 14.75 -4.55
N ARG A 55 2.78 15.73 -4.85
CA ARG A 55 1.83 16.29 -3.87
C ARG A 55 0.90 15.23 -3.27
N ASP A 56 0.51 14.25 -4.07
CA ASP A 56 -0.31 13.13 -3.62
C ASP A 56 0.45 12.27 -2.59
N VAL A 57 1.75 12.03 -2.79
CA VAL A 57 2.61 11.29 -1.86
C VAL A 57 2.77 12.08 -0.55
N LEU A 58 3.05 13.39 -0.64
CA LEU A 58 3.12 14.26 0.54
C LEU A 58 1.83 14.29 1.34
N SER A 59 0.67 14.34 0.66
CA SER A 59 -0.64 14.34 1.33
C SER A 59 -0.88 13.07 2.15
N ARG A 60 -0.34 11.93 1.70
CA ARG A 60 -0.41 10.66 2.45
C ARG A 60 0.57 10.62 3.59
N GLY A 61 1.69 11.33 3.48
CA GLY A 61 2.72 11.47 4.51
C GLY A 61 3.45 10.16 4.83
N VAL A 62 3.32 9.14 3.98
CA VAL A 62 3.99 7.84 4.12
C VAL A 62 4.27 7.25 2.74
N VAL A 63 5.42 6.61 2.61
CA VAL A 63 5.85 5.86 1.41
C VAL A 63 6.15 4.42 1.81
N VAL A 64 5.79 3.47 0.95
CA VAL A 64 5.96 2.02 1.18
C VAL A 64 6.57 1.34 -0.05
N GLY A 65 7.02 0.10 0.11
CA GLY A 65 7.58 -0.70 -0.98
C GLY A 65 8.93 -0.19 -1.48
N ASP A 66 9.22 -0.45 -2.76
CA ASP A 66 10.52 -0.12 -3.37
C ASP A 66 10.80 1.39 -3.42
N GLU A 67 9.73 2.20 -3.37
CA GLU A 67 9.83 3.66 -3.41
C GLU A 67 10.47 4.26 -2.15
N VAL A 68 10.47 3.54 -1.03
CA VAL A 68 11.13 3.98 0.22
C VAL A 68 12.58 4.38 -0.03
N SER A 69 13.30 3.63 -0.87
CA SER A 69 14.70 3.87 -1.19
C SER A 69 14.95 5.24 -1.85
N LYS A 70 13.98 5.74 -2.63
CA LYS A 70 14.09 7.01 -3.36
C LYS A 70 14.07 8.22 -2.44
N TYR A 71 13.40 8.09 -1.29
CA TYR A 71 13.18 9.18 -0.35
C TYR A 71 14.05 9.07 0.91
N LEU A 72 14.83 8.00 1.03
CA LEU A 72 15.76 7.82 2.13
C LEU A 72 16.97 8.74 1.95
N SER A 73 16.95 9.90 2.62
CA SER A 73 17.95 10.94 2.41
C SER A 73 19.26 10.71 3.18
N SER A 74 19.18 10.12 4.38
CA SER A 74 20.31 9.88 5.27
C SER A 74 20.05 8.75 6.26
N LEU A 75 21.10 8.25 6.89
CA LEU A 75 20.98 7.26 7.98
C LEU A 75 20.16 7.80 9.17
N ARG A 76 20.30 9.11 9.47
CA ARG A 76 19.55 9.77 10.55
C ARG A 76 18.05 9.80 10.25
N ASP A 77 17.71 10.08 9.00
CA ASP A 77 16.33 10.07 8.50
C ASP A 77 15.76 8.65 8.56
N ALA A 78 16.52 7.65 8.14
CA ALA A 78 16.14 6.24 8.27
C ALA A 78 15.86 5.85 9.73
N ILE A 79 16.72 6.22 10.68
CA ILE A 79 16.52 5.88 12.10
C ILE A 79 15.24 6.51 12.68
N ARG A 80 14.89 7.73 12.25
CA ARG A 80 13.76 8.47 12.82
C ARG A 80 12.42 8.15 12.17
N ASN A 81 12.42 8.00 10.84
CA ASN A 81 11.21 8.03 10.03
C ASN A 81 10.88 6.68 9.40
N LEU A 82 11.81 5.71 9.39
CA LEU A 82 11.54 4.36 8.90
C LEU A 82 10.85 3.53 9.99
N LYS A 83 9.66 3.03 9.68
CA LYS A 83 8.82 2.25 10.59
C LYS A 83 8.66 0.83 10.07
N TYR A 84 8.88 -0.13 10.96
CA TYR A 84 8.62 -1.56 10.75
C TYR A 84 7.39 -1.94 11.57
N PRO A 85 6.16 -1.88 11.00
CA PRO A 85 4.92 -1.97 11.76
C PRO A 85 4.69 -3.33 12.41
N LEU A 86 5.32 -4.39 11.87
CA LEU A 86 5.08 -5.78 12.23
C LEU A 86 6.34 -6.44 12.80
N HIS A 87 7.26 -5.69 13.42
CA HIS A 87 8.57 -6.23 13.81
C HIS A 87 8.49 -7.44 14.77
N ASP A 88 7.46 -7.50 15.62
CA ASP A 88 7.15 -8.59 16.55
C ASP A 88 5.86 -9.36 16.15
N GLY A 89 5.37 -9.12 14.93
CA GLY A 89 4.15 -9.72 14.40
C GLY A 89 2.85 -9.07 14.85
N ILE A 90 2.89 -8.03 15.69
CA ILE A 90 1.69 -7.38 16.23
C ILE A 90 1.76 -5.86 16.02
N VAL A 91 0.75 -5.30 15.37
CA VAL A 91 0.56 -3.84 15.37
C VAL A 91 -0.21 -3.45 16.63
N ARG A 92 0.44 -2.69 17.52
CA ARG A 92 -0.21 -2.16 18.73
C ARG A 92 -1.38 -1.26 18.33
N ARG A 93 -2.48 -1.28 19.09
CA ARG A 93 -3.71 -0.55 18.72
C ARG A 93 -3.48 0.96 18.68
N GLU A 94 -2.64 1.45 19.58
CA GLU A 94 -2.27 2.85 19.78
C GLU A 94 -1.12 3.33 18.87
N ASP A 95 -0.46 2.43 18.13
CA ASP A 95 0.63 2.80 17.23
C ASP A 95 0.08 3.31 15.90
N GLU A 96 -0.39 4.56 15.90
CA GLU A 96 -0.99 5.23 14.74
C GLU A 96 -0.06 5.23 13.52
N ASP A 97 1.25 5.34 13.75
CA ASP A 97 2.25 5.31 12.69
C ASP A 97 2.36 3.94 12.04
N ALA A 98 2.38 2.88 12.83
CA ALA A 98 2.36 1.52 12.29
C ALA A 98 1.07 1.26 11.51
N TRP A 99 -0.09 1.68 12.02
CA TRP A 99 -1.37 1.57 11.28
C TRP A 99 -1.38 2.38 9.99
N ARG A 100 -0.77 3.57 9.98
CA ARG A 100 -0.63 4.40 8.78
C ARG A 100 0.21 3.69 7.71
N VAL A 101 1.32 3.06 8.11
CA VAL A 101 2.14 2.25 7.20
C VAL A 101 1.34 1.06 6.67
N VAL A 102 0.70 0.27 7.54
CA VAL A 102 -0.11 -0.89 7.12
C VAL A 102 -1.19 -0.47 6.13
N LYS A 103 -1.93 0.59 6.42
CA LYS A 103 -2.97 1.13 5.53
C LYS A 103 -2.41 1.51 4.16
N GLU A 104 -1.25 2.18 4.11
CA GLU A 104 -0.63 2.53 2.83
C GLU A 104 -0.09 1.29 2.10
N MET A 105 0.43 0.29 2.81
CA MET A 105 0.84 -0.99 2.21
C MET A 105 -0.35 -1.63 1.50
N THR A 106 -1.47 -1.85 2.20
CA THR A 106 -2.71 -2.40 1.63
C THR A 106 -3.21 -1.59 0.43
N ARG A 107 -3.19 -0.25 0.55
CA ARG A 107 -3.64 0.64 -0.53
C ARG A 107 -2.76 0.49 -1.77
N PHE A 108 -1.44 0.55 -1.58
CA PHE A 108 -0.46 0.45 -2.65
C PHE A 108 -0.60 -0.88 -3.37
N THR A 109 -0.66 -1.99 -2.65
CA THR A 109 -0.71 -3.35 -3.21
C THR A 109 -2.00 -3.63 -3.95
N LEU A 110 -3.15 -3.20 -3.42
CA LEU A 110 -4.43 -3.29 -4.13
C LEU A 110 -4.42 -2.45 -5.41
N SER A 111 -3.86 -1.23 -5.36
CA SER A 111 -3.84 -0.32 -6.51
C SER A 111 -3.10 -0.89 -7.73
N GLN A 112 -2.11 -1.76 -7.51
CA GLN A 112 -1.33 -2.38 -8.59
C GLN A 112 -2.17 -3.32 -9.48
N PHE A 113 -3.26 -3.89 -8.94
CA PHE A 113 -4.09 -4.86 -9.66
C PHE A 113 -5.52 -4.35 -9.92
N HIS A 114 -5.94 -3.30 -9.20
CA HIS A 114 -7.29 -2.76 -9.27
C HIS A 114 -7.69 -2.33 -10.70
N THR A 115 -6.79 -1.65 -11.43
CA THR A 115 -7.08 -1.17 -12.79
C THR A 115 -7.38 -2.32 -13.74
N GLU A 116 -6.62 -3.41 -13.67
CA GLU A 116 -6.82 -4.58 -14.53
C GLU A 116 -8.08 -5.35 -14.14
N ALA A 117 -8.33 -5.53 -12.84
CA ALA A 117 -9.56 -6.17 -12.36
C ALA A 117 -10.80 -5.38 -12.78
N SER A 118 -10.78 -4.05 -12.65
CA SER A 118 -11.92 -3.16 -12.94
C SER A 118 -12.30 -3.08 -14.41
N ARG A 119 -11.39 -3.44 -15.32
CA ARG A 119 -11.68 -3.52 -16.76
C ARG A 119 -12.51 -4.76 -17.13
N GLN A 120 -12.54 -5.76 -16.26
CA GLN A 120 -13.33 -6.97 -16.45
C GLN A 120 -14.77 -6.69 -16.01
N GLY A 121 -15.73 -6.79 -16.94
CA GLY A 121 -17.11 -6.31 -16.75
C GLY A 121 -17.93 -7.00 -15.65
N ASP A 122 -17.42 -8.08 -15.08
CA ASP A 122 -18.01 -8.85 -13.99
C ASP A 122 -17.26 -8.70 -12.66
N TYR A 123 -16.26 -7.81 -12.57
CA TYR A 123 -15.60 -7.49 -11.30
C TYR A 123 -16.58 -6.78 -10.35
N ARG A 124 -16.78 -7.33 -9.15
CA ARG A 124 -17.76 -6.83 -8.17
C ARG A 124 -17.12 -5.91 -7.12
N GLY A 125 -15.88 -5.50 -7.31
CA GLY A 125 -15.15 -4.60 -6.41
C GLY A 125 -14.31 -5.30 -5.34
N SER A 126 -13.54 -4.52 -4.60
CA SER A 126 -12.81 -4.92 -3.40
C SER A 126 -13.31 -4.14 -2.19
N TRP A 127 -13.40 -4.79 -1.03
CA TRP A 127 -14.00 -4.26 0.20
C TRP A 127 -13.28 -3.04 0.82
N TRP A 128 -12.18 -2.59 0.22
CA TRP A 128 -11.34 -1.50 0.74
C TRP A 128 -11.23 -0.30 -0.20
N TRP A 129 -11.75 -0.38 -1.43
CA TRP A 129 -11.61 0.68 -2.42
C TRP A 129 -12.82 1.60 -2.46
N ARG A 130 -12.83 2.62 -1.61
CA ARG A 130 -13.41 3.92 -1.94
C ARG A 130 -12.46 5.03 -1.49
N PRO A 131 -11.52 5.48 -2.34
CA PRO A 131 -11.06 6.86 -2.20
C PRO A 131 -12.29 7.75 -2.37
N TYR A 132 -12.58 8.58 -1.37
CA TYR A 132 -13.56 9.66 -1.50
C TYR A 132 -13.18 10.48 -2.76
N GLN A 133 -14.00 10.42 -3.81
CA GLN A 133 -13.89 11.30 -4.96
C GLN A 133 -14.90 12.43 -4.75
N PRO A 134 -14.50 13.58 -4.18
CA PRO A 134 -15.30 14.77 -4.39
C PRO A 134 -15.17 15.10 -5.88
N TRP A 135 -16.27 15.47 -6.54
CA TRP A 135 -16.33 15.89 -7.95
C TRP A 135 -16.45 14.77 -9.02
N ARG A 136 -17.53 13.98 -8.91
CA ARG A 136 -18.36 13.72 -10.09
C ARG A 136 -19.71 14.38 -9.87
N GLN A 137 -19.75 15.70 -10.03
CA GLN A 137 -21.01 16.37 -10.34
C GLN A 137 -21.32 16.10 -11.81
N ILE A 138 -22.56 15.67 -11.99
CA ILE A 138 -23.33 15.58 -13.22
C ILE A 138 -23.07 16.82 -14.09
N THR A 139 -22.66 16.58 -15.33
CA THR A 139 -23.01 17.41 -16.49
C THR A 139 -23.51 16.49 -17.57
#